data_AF-A0A925NK63-F1
#
_entry.id   AF-A0A925NK63-F1
#
_cell.length_a   1.000
_cell.length_b   1.000
_cell.length_c   1.000
_cell.angle_alpha   90.00
_cell.angle_beta   90.00
_cell.angle_gamma   90.00
#
_symmetry.space_group_name_H-M   'P 1'
#
loop_
_entity.id
_entity.type
_entity.pdbx_description
1 polymer ?
#
loop_
_entity_poly.entity_id
_entity_poly.type
_entity_poly.pdbx_seq_one_letter_code
_entity_poly.pdbx_strand_id
1 'polypeptide(L)'
;MNDVELKSMEIRRTAFDVLEGKVDIVELQKQLHIIERHTPEQLDSVVKQLEEDNGRWSETAGLPHIYVQRDAKSRVQTVTFESTGKNTGSQKPKSIIWRSDHSEIIWVEDFAKDLAKSPEQENEKAE
;
A
#
# COMPACT_ATOMS: atom_id res chain seq x y z
N MET A 1 0.80 10.93 24.25
CA MET A 1 1.00 9.87 23.24
C MET A 1 0.75 10.53 21.91
N ASN A 2 1.71 10.51 20.98
CA ASN A 2 1.61 11.25 19.72
C ASN A 2 0.49 10.65 18.85
N ASP A 3 -0.39 11.49 18.31
CA ASP A 3 -1.48 11.07 17.40
C ASP A 3 -0.92 10.28 16.20
N VAL A 4 0.26 10.66 15.73
CA VAL A 4 1.01 9.98 14.65
C VAL A 4 1.47 8.57 15.02
N GLU A 5 2.01 8.37 16.24
CA GLU A 5 2.47 7.05 16.71
C GLU A 5 1.31 6.08 16.91
N LEU A 6 0.18 6.58 17.43
CA LEU A 6 -1.01 5.75 17.59
C LEU A 6 -1.55 5.33 16.23
N LYS A 7 -1.64 6.29 15.29
CA LYS A 7 -2.14 6.03 13.93
C LYS A 7 -1.23 5.09 13.15
N SER A 8 0.10 5.22 13.26
CA SER A 8 1.04 4.30 12.61
C SER A 8 0.87 2.87 13.15
N MET A 9 0.72 2.69 14.46
CA MET A 9 0.46 1.38 15.05
C MET A 9 -0.88 0.79 14.60
N GLU A 10 -1.95 1.59 14.55
CA GLU A 10 -3.26 1.15 14.05
C GLU A 10 -3.15 0.62 12.61
N ILE A 11 -2.55 1.40 11.72
CA ILE A 11 -2.37 1.02 10.30
C ILE A 11 -1.52 -0.25 10.19
N ARG A 12 -0.40 -0.32 10.91
CA ARG A 12 0.47 -1.50 10.92
C ARG A 12 -0.28 -2.74 11.41
N ARG A 13 -1.13 -2.58 12.43
CA ARG A 13 -1.94 -3.68 12.96
C ARG A 13 -3.01 -4.12 11.97
N THR A 14 -3.73 -3.19 11.35
CA THR A 14 -4.70 -3.51 10.30
C THR A 14 -4.00 -4.21 9.13
N ALA A 15 -2.83 -3.76 8.69
CA ALA A 15 -2.06 -4.43 7.64
C ALA A 15 -1.67 -5.87 8.02
N PHE A 16 -1.24 -6.10 9.26
CA PHE A 16 -0.98 -7.44 9.77
C PHE A 16 -2.23 -8.33 9.74
N ASP A 17 -3.38 -7.81 10.20
CA ASP A 17 -4.63 -8.56 10.24
C ASP A 17 -5.17 -8.85 8.82
N VAL A 18 -4.93 -7.97 7.84
CA VAL A 18 -5.21 -8.23 6.41
C VAL A 18 -4.29 -9.31 5.84
N LEU A 19 -2.98 -9.25 6.12
CA LEU A 19 -2.03 -10.28 5.68
C LEU A 19 -2.35 -11.66 6.29
N GLU A 20 -2.92 -11.68 7.50
CA GLU A 20 -3.42 -12.88 8.16
C GLU A 20 -4.80 -13.34 7.66
N GLY A 21 -5.47 -12.56 6.81
CA GLY A 21 -6.80 -12.87 6.27
C GLY A 21 -7.94 -12.68 7.27
N LYS A 22 -7.71 -11.94 8.36
CA LYS A 22 -8.72 -11.64 9.40
C LYS A 22 -9.58 -10.43 9.06
N VAL A 23 -9.03 -9.52 8.25
CA VAL A 23 -9.65 -8.25 7.86
C VAL A 23 -9.55 -8.11 6.33
N ASP A 24 -10.54 -7.46 5.72
CA ASP A 24 -10.54 -7.15 4.30
C ASP A 24 -9.50 -6.05 3.97
N ILE A 25 -8.79 -6.19 2.86
CA ILE A 25 -7.85 -5.19 2.34
C ILE A 25 -8.48 -3.80 2.18
N VAL A 26 -9.78 -3.74 1.90
CA VAL A 26 -10.53 -2.50 1.77
C VAL A 26 -10.46 -1.64 3.04
N GLU A 27 -10.38 -2.25 4.22
CA GLU A 27 -10.32 -1.51 5.48
C GLU A 27 -8.99 -0.75 5.62
N LEU A 28 -7.88 -1.40 5.28
CA LEU A 28 -6.57 -0.75 5.25
C LEU A 28 -6.54 0.39 4.23
N GLN A 29 -7.09 0.14 3.03
CA GLN A 29 -7.14 1.14 1.98
C GLN A 29 -7.97 2.36 2.39
N LYS A 30 -9.12 2.17 3.05
CA LYS A 30 -9.95 3.26 3.55
C LYS A 30 -9.20 4.13 4.55
N GLN A 31 -8.49 3.53 5.51
CA GLN A 31 -7.75 4.30 6.50
C GLN A 31 -6.72 5.22 5.84
N LEU A 32 -5.93 4.71 4.90
CA LEU A 32 -4.91 5.49 4.20
C LEU A 32 -5.52 6.59 3.31
N HIS A 33 -6.61 6.31 2.59
CA HIS A 33 -7.31 7.33 1.78
C HIS A 33 -7.95 8.43 2.63
N ILE A 34 -8.50 8.09 3.81
CA ILE A 34 -9.09 9.09 4.71
C ILE A 34 -8.01 10.08 5.17
N ILE A 35 -6.84 9.57 5.57
CA ILE A 35 -5.71 10.41 6.00
C ILE A 35 -5.21 11.25 4.81
N GLU A 36 -5.02 10.65 3.65
CA GLU A 36 -4.59 11.37 2.44
C GLU A 36 -5.52 12.55 2.11
N ARG A 37 -6.85 12.34 2.13
CA ARG A 37 -7.83 13.35 1.72
C ARG A 37 -8.08 14.44 2.75
N HIS A 38 -8.03 14.12 4.04
CA HIS A 38 -8.41 15.07 5.09
C HIS A 38 -7.19 15.73 5.74
N THR A 39 -6.06 15.01 5.82
CA THR A 39 -4.84 15.45 6.52
C THR A 39 -3.58 14.99 5.78
N PRO A 40 -3.28 15.52 4.57
CA PRO A 40 -2.15 15.07 3.76
C PRO A 40 -0.78 15.26 4.43
N GLU A 41 -0.61 16.29 5.27
CA GLU A 41 0.62 16.50 6.05
C GLU A 41 0.80 15.45 7.15
N GLN A 42 -0.32 14.93 7.68
CA GLN A 42 -0.30 13.84 8.65
C GLN A 42 0.07 12.51 7.99
N LEU A 43 -0.32 12.30 6.73
CA LEU A 43 0.05 11.09 5.99
C LEU A 43 1.56 10.91 5.93
N ASP A 44 2.32 11.95 5.57
CA ASP A 44 3.78 11.85 5.48
C ASP A 44 4.41 11.54 6.86
N SER A 45 3.91 12.17 7.92
CA SER A 45 4.36 11.92 9.29
C SER A 45 4.08 10.47 9.73
N VAL A 46 2.89 9.95 9.43
CA VAL A 46 2.49 8.57 9.76
C VAL A 46 3.30 7.57 8.97
N VAL A 47 3.52 7.82 7.69
CA VAL A 47 4.29 6.95 6.79
C VAL A 47 5.77 6.92 7.20
N LYS A 48 6.34 8.07 7.59
CA LYS A 48 7.69 8.13 8.15
C LYS A 48 7.80 7.33 9.45
N GLN A 49 6.83 7.47 10.35
CA GLN A 49 6.78 6.69 11.59
C GLN A 49 6.68 5.17 11.29
N LEU A 50 5.88 4.78 10.29
CA LEU A 50 5.81 3.39 9.83
C LEU A 50 7.17 2.86 9.34
N GLU A 51 7.96 3.65 8.62
CA GLU A 51 9.30 3.23 8.20
C GLU A 51 10.27 3.11 9.38
N GLU A 52 10.27 4.09 10.29
CA GLU A 52 11.12 4.09 11.48
C GLU A 52 10.83 2.89 12.40
N ASP A 53 9.55 2.52 12.53
CA ASP A 53 9.13 1.38 13.36
C ASP A 53 9.50 0.01 12.77
N ASN A 54 9.93 -0.08 11.50
CA ASN A 54 10.42 -1.35 10.95
C ASN A 54 11.63 -1.87 11.72
N GLY A 55 12.58 -0.98 12.06
CA GLY A 55 13.77 -1.35 12.84
C GLY A 55 13.47 -1.70 14.29
N ARG A 56 12.33 -1.26 14.82
CA ARG A 56 11.96 -1.43 16.23
C ARG A 56 11.07 -2.64 16.48
N TRP A 57 10.28 -3.10 15.50
CA TRP A 57 9.28 -4.16 15.71
C TRP A 57 9.28 -5.29 14.66
N SER A 58 9.97 -5.16 13.51
CA SER A 58 9.75 -6.11 12.39
C SER A 58 10.31 -7.52 12.61
N GLU A 59 11.47 -7.68 13.27
CA GLU A 59 12.10 -9.02 13.39
C GLU A 59 11.58 -9.83 14.59
N THR A 60 11.20 -9.18 15.69
CA THR A 60 10.79 -9.85 16.93
C THR A 60 9.28 -10.06 17.06
N ALA A 61 8.46 -9.22 16.42
CA ALA A 61 7.00 -9.25 16.62
C ALA A 61 6.21 -9.91 15.46
N GLY A 62 6.87 -10.32 14.37
CA GLY A 62 6.20 -10.88 13.19
C GLY A 62 5.27 -9.89 12.48
N LEU A 63 5.43 -8.59 12.75
CA LEU A 63 4.69 -7.51 12.12
C LEU A 63 5.19 -7.29 10.68
N PRO A 64 4.35 -6.74 9.79
CA PRO A 64 4.75 -6.49 8.42
C PRO A 64 5.92 -5.52 8.33
N HIS A 65 6.76 -5.73 7.33
CA HIS A 65 7.78 -4.78 6.91
C HIS A 65 7.15 -3.76 5.96
N ILE A 66 7.38 -2.47 6.18
CA ILE A 66 6.77 -1.41 5.37
C ILE A 66 7.81 -0.76 4.46
N TYR A 67 7.52 -0.66 3.17
CA TYR A 67 8.31 0.10 2.20
C TYR A 67 7.51 1.27 1.66
N VAL A 68 8.15 2.41 1.50
CA VAL A 68 7.50 3.63 1.00
C VAL A 68 8.25 4.12 -0.23
N GLN A 69 7.51 4.32 -1.32
CA GLN A 69 8.01 5.01 -2.50
C GLN A 69 7.48 6.43 -2.52
N ARG A 70 8.37 7.38 -2.79
CA ARG A 70 8.08 8.81 -2.90
C ARG A 70 8.41 9.31 -4.31
N ASP A 71 7.69 10.33 -4.77
CA ASP A 71 7.93 10.96 -6.07
C ASP A 71 9.14 11.92 -6.06
N ALA A 72 9.42 12.56 -7.21
CA ALA A 72 10.48 13.56 -7.34
C ALA A 72 10.27 14.82 -6.47
N LYS A 73 9.05 15.03 -5.95
CA LYS A 73 8.68 16.11 -5.02
C LYS A 73 8.59 15.61 -3.57
N SER A 74 9.11 14.41 -3.28
CA SER A 74 9.09 13.76 -1.96
C SER A 74 7.69 13.43 -1.44
N ARG A 75 6.65 13.41 -2.27
CA ARG A 75 5.29 13.02 -1.88
C ARG A 75 5.17 11.50 -1.87
N VAL A 76 4.44 10.96 -0.89
CA VAL A 76 4.16 9.52 -0.81
C VAL A 76 3.38 9.07 -2.05
N GLN A 77 3.91 8.11 -2.81
CA GLN A 77 3.23 7.50 -3.95
C GLN A 77 2.66 6.13 -3.60
N THR A 78 3.47 5.29 -2.96
CA THR A 78 3.13 3.89 -2.70
C THR A 78 3.58 3.52 -1.30
N VAL A 79 2.72 2.78 -0.58
CA VAL A 79 3.06 2.14 0.68
C VAL A 79 2.84 0.64 0.53
N THR A 80 3.91 -0.14 0.70
CA THR A 80 3.89 -1.59 0.58
C THR A 80 4.07 -2.22 1.96
N PHE A 81 3.15 -3.11 2.33
CA PHE A 81 3.21 -3.90 3.57
C PHE A 81 3.55 -5.34 3.20
N GLU A 82 4.71 -5.83 3.59
CA GLU A 82 5.19 -7.18 3.30
C GLU A 82 5.18 -8.06 4.55
N SER A 83 4.68 -9.28 4.43
CA SER A 83 4.67 -10.24 5.54
C SER A 83 6.10 -10.75 5.83
N THR A 84 6.50 -10.73 7.10
CA THR A 84 7.81 -11.21 7.57
C THR A 84 7.82 -12.70 7.93
N GLY A 85 6.67 -13.38 7.87
CA GLY A 85 6.54 -14.79 8.25
C GLY A 85 7.03 -15.78 7.17
N LYS A 86 7.62 -16.92 7.61
CA LYS A 86 7.87 -18.07 6.72
C LYS A 86 6.54 -18.66 6.28
N ASN A 87 6.24 -18.59 4.98
CA ASN A 87 5.05 -19.17 4.34
C ASN A 87 4.82 -20.63 4.76
N THR A 88 3.95 -20.87 5.74
CA THR A 88 3.41 -22.19 6.05
C THR A 88 2.03 -22.30 5.40
N GLY A 89 2.03 -22.56 4.09
CA GLY A 89 0.93 -23.14 3.32
C GLY A 89 -0.48 -22.58 3.56
N SER A 90 -0.86 -21.53 2.86
CA SER A 90 -2.25 -21.25 2.40
C SER A 90 -2.27 -19.90 1.65
N GLN A 91 -3.32 -19.65 0.86
CA GLN A 91 -3.53 -18.55 -0.11
C GLN A 91 -3.49 -17.11 0.46
N LYS A 92 -2.61 -16.78 1.42
CA LYS A 92 -2.49 -15.45 2.01
C LYS A 92 -1.70 -14.49 1.10
N PRO A 93 -2.11 -13.22 0.97
CA PRO A 93 -1.32 -12.23 0.24
C PRO A 93 0.03 -12.03 0.93
N LYS A 94 1.12 -12.17 0.18
CA LYS A 94 2.49 -11.95 0.73
C LYS A 94 2.77 -10.46 0.95
N SER A 95 2.09 -9.61 0.19
CA SER A 95 2.21 -8.17 0.28
C SER A 95 0.89 -7.48 -0.02
N ILE A 96 0.73 -6.30 0.56
CA ILE A 96 -0.36 -5.37 0.27
C ILE A 96 0.26 -4.07 -0.23
N ILE A 97 -0.27 -3.55 -1.33
CA ILE A 97 0.20 -2.30 -1.92
C ILE A 97 -0.94 -1.30 -1.86
N TRP A 98 -0.71 -0.20 -1.14
CA TRP A 98 -1.56 0.98 -1.22
C TRP A 98 -0.90 2.03 -2.10
N ARG A 99 -1.70 2.73 -2.90
CA ARG A 99 -1.26 3.77 -3.82
C ARG A 99 -2.04 5.05 -3.53
N SER A 100 -1.32 6.16 -3.54
CA SER A 100 -1.86 7.51 -3.38
C SER A 100 -2.69 7.90 -4.61
N ASP A 101 -3.83 8.56 -4.37
CA ASP A 101 -4.68 9.18 -5.40
C ASP A 101 -3.91 10.27 -6.18
N HIS A 102 -2.83 10.81 -5.60
CA HIS A 102 -1.97 11.83 -6.20
C HIS A 102 -0.71 11.28 -6.90
N SER A 103 -0.54 9.95 -6.93
CA SER A 103 0.62 9.34 -7.58
C SER A 103 0.53 9.45 -9.10
N GLU A 104 1.55 10.06 -9.72
CA GLU A 104 1.70 10.13 -11.18
C GLU A 104 1.82 8.72 -11.83
N ILE A 105 2.08 7.69 -11.01
CA ILE A 105 2.14 6.27 -11.41
C ILE A 105 0.78 5.75 -11.90
N ILE A 106 -0.35 6.26 -11.37
CA ILE A 106 -1.69 5.91 -11.88
C ILE A 106 -1.76 6.20 -13.39
N TRP A 107 -1.14 7.29 -13.83
CA TRP A 107 -1.11 7.67 -15.23
C TRP A 107 -0.26 6.71 -16.08
N VAL A 108 0.89 6.23 -15.57
CA VAL A 108 1.81 5.40 -16.36
C VAL A 108 1.30 3.96 -16.49
N GLU A 109 0.69 3.38 -15.46
CA GLU A 109 0.12 2.02 -15.55
C GLU A 109 -1.22 1.98 -16.29
N ASP A 110 -2.08 2.98 -16.18
CA ASP A 110 -3.27 3.09 -17.04
C ASP A 110 -2.87 3.35 -18.49
N PHE A 111 -1.86 4.21 -18.73
CA PHE A 111 -1.30 4.40 -20.07
C PHE A 111 -0.67 3.13 -20.64
N ALA A 112 0.06 2.36 -19.84
CA ALA A 112 0.64 1.07 -20.26
C ALA A 112 -0.43 0.01 -20.53
N LYS A 113 -1.51 -0.03 -19.75
CA LYS A 113 -2.67 -0.89 -19.99
C LYS A 113 -3.45 -0.47 -21.24
N ASP A 114 -3.56 0.83 -21.52
CA ASP A 114 -4.18 1.34 -22.74
C ASP A 114 -3.30 1.13 -23.98
N LEU A 115 -1.97 1.21 -23.85
CA LEU A 115 -1.02 0.84 -24.91
C LEU A 115 -1.03 -0.66 -25.20
N ALA A 116 -1.15 -1.50 -24.17
CA ALA A 116 -1.31 -2.94 -24.33
C ALA A 116 -2.66 -3.34 -24.95
N LYS A 117 -3.59 -2.39 -25.17
CA LYS A 117 -4.92 -2.61 -25.72
C LYS A 117 -5.11 -2.27 -27.21
N SER A 118 -4.06 -2.06 -28.01
CA SER A 118 -4.21 -1.84 -29.46
C SER A 118 -3.49 -2.91 -30.30
N PRO A 119 -3.98 -3.36 -31.48
CA PRO A 119 -5.34 -3.41 -32.04
C PRO A 119 -5.62 -4.81 -32.65
N GLU A 120 -5.59 -5.90 -31.89
CA GLU A 120 -5.88 -7.24 -32.46
C GLU A 120 -7.38 -7.60 -32.48
N GLN A 121 -8.28 -6.70 -32.08
CA GLN A 121 -9.72 -6.97 -32.07
C GLN A 121 -10.53 -6.34 -33.21
N GLU A 122 -9.89 -5.65 -34.16
CA GLU A 122 -10.62 -4.96 -35.25
C GLU A 122 -10.58 -5.66 -36.62
N ASN A 123 -10.22 -6.96 -36.69
CA ASN A 123 -10.17 -7.68 -37.97
C ASN A 123 -10.94 -9.01 -38.01
N GLU A 124 -11.95 -9.18 -37.14
CA GLU A 124 -12.83 -10.36 -37.17
C GLU A 124 -14.31 -9.99 -37.39
N LYS A 125 -14.57 -8.87 -38.10
CA LYS A 125 -15.87 -8.52 -38.67
C LYS A 125 -15.73 -7.71 -39.97
N ALA A 126 -15.10 -8.31 -40.96
CA ALA A 126 -15.31 -7.91 -42.35
C ALA A 126 -15.50 -9.20 -43.16
N GLU A 127 -16.73 -9.72 -43.09
CA GLU A 127 -17.33 -10.59 -44.11
C GLU A 127 -17.26 -9.95 -45.50
#